data_AF-A0A3N0WG17-F1
#
_entry.id   AF-A0A3N0WG17-F1
#
_cell.length_a   1.000
_cell.length_b   1.000
_cell.length_c   1.000
_cell.angle_alpha   90.00
_cell.angle_beta   90.00
_cell.angle_gamma   90.00
#
_symmetry.space_group_name_H-M   'P 1'
#
loop_
_entity.id
_entity.type
_entity.pdbx_description
1 polymer ?
#
loop_
_entity_poly.entity_id
_entity_poly.type
_entity_poly.pdbx_seq_one_letter_code
_entity_poly.pdbx_strand_id
1 'polypeptide(L)'
;MSILEDISINIGTKVNSTNMKYNKKSFIAPNSIDSMSAIHCKIYTDGKAIARLSDCHGSIRWHNQITNPHEKEEMIEKLDNVINELKTFKNYIQNGN
;
A
#
# COMPACT_ATOMS: atom_id res chain seq x y z
N MET A 1 37.61 -11.55 35.93
CA MET A 1 37.19 -11.01 34.62
C MET A 1 36.14 -11.98 34.10
N SER A 2 34.85 -11.67 34.29
CA SER A 2 33.77 -12.64 34.06
C SER A 2 33.45 -12.78 32.58
N ILE A 3 33.34 -14.02 32.17
CA ILE A 3 32.87 -14.48 30.86
C ILE A 3 31.34 -14.46 30.94
N LEU A 4 30.70 -13.53 30.23
CA LEU A 4 29.25 -13.49 29.99
C LEU A 4 29.07 -12.98 28.54
N GLU A 5 28.91 -13.91 27.61
CA GLU A 5 27.64 -14.18 26.91
C GLU A 5 27.44 -13.28 25.68
N ASP A 6 27.96 -13.74 24.54
CA ASP A 6 27.50 -13.30 23.22
C ASP A 6 26.08 -13.87 22.98
N ILE A 7 25.09 -13.23 23.60
CA ILE A 7 23.70 -13.36 23.17
C ILE A 7 23.58 -12.54 21.89
N SER A 8 23.69 -13.22 20.74
CA SER A 8 23.31 -12.64 19.45
C SER A 8 21.82 -12.31 19.49
N ILE A 9 21.48 -11.07 19.87
CA ILE A 9 20.13 -10.56 19.79
C ILE A 9 19.82 -10.46 18.29
N ASN A 10 19.04 -11.43 17.79
CA ASN A 10 18.42 -11.37 16.48
C ASN A 10 17.31 -10.31 16.56
N ILE A 11 17.72 -9.04 16.69
CA ILE A 11 16.83 -7.91 16.46
C ILE A 11 16.63 -7.94 14.96
N GLY A 12 15.52 -8.54 14.54
CA GLY A 12 14.98 -8.33 13.21
C GLY A 12 14.64 -6.84 13.07
N THR A 13 15.66 -6.00 12.92
CA THR A 13 15.54 -4.67 12.37
C THR A 13 14.97 -4.91 10.99
N LYS A 14 13.64 -4.79 10.86
CA LYS A 14 13.04 -4.38 9.61
C LYS A 14 13.87 -3.19 9.18
N VAL A 15 14.74 -3.42 8.19
CA VAL A 15 15.35 -2.35 7.42
C VAL A 15 14.14 -1.67 6.78
N ASN A 16 13.53 -0.75 7.53
CA ASN A 16 12.59 0.19 6.98
C ASN A 16 13.42 0.87 5.90
N SER A 17 13.10 0.65 4.64
CA SER A 17 13.60 1.54 3.60
C SER A 17 13.07 2.93 3.96
N THR A 18 13.87 3.67 4.74
CA THR A 18 13.47 4.92 5.39
C THR A 18 13.35 6.05 4.37
N ASN A 19 13.92 5.86 3.17
CA ASN A 19 13.83 6.81 2.08
C ASN A 19 12.71 6.41 1.12
N MET A 20 11.68 7.25 1.06
CA MET A 20 10.59 7.17 0.10
C MET A 20 10.79 8.23 -0.98
N LYS A 21 10.73 7.84 -2.25
CA LYS A 21 10.70 8.76 -3.40
C LYS A 21 9.29 9.33 -3.62
N TYR A 22 8.27 8.59 -3.18
CA TYR A 22 6.88 9.00 -3.26
C TYR A 22 6.13 8.52 -2.02
N ASN A 23 5.33 9.40 -1.42
CA ASN A 23 4.52 9.09 -0.25
C ASN A 23 3.30 10.02 -0.19
N LYS A 24 2.14 9.53 -0.64
CA LYS A 24 0.89 10.30 -0.66
C LYS A 24 -0.22 9.53 0.03
N LYS A 25 -0.87 10.17 1.00
CA LYS A 25 -2.11 9.69 1.63
C LYS A 25 -3.25 10.64 1.26
N SER A 26 -4.36 10.08 0.80
CA SER A 26 -5.58 10.81 0.48
C SER A 26 -6.75 10.19 1.23
N PHE A 27 -7.48 11.00 1.99
CA PHE A 27 -8.73 10.59 2.63
C PHE A 27 -9.84 10.60 1.57
N ILE A 28 -10.62 9.53 1.52
CA ILE A 28 -11.67 9.33 0.52
C ILE A 28 -13.04 9.05 1.16
N ALA A 29 -13.12 9.07 2.50
CA ALA A 29 -14.39 8.96 3.21
C ALA A 29 -15.28 10.18 2.93
N PRO A 30 -16.61 9.99 2.85
CA PRO A 30 -17.55 11.10 2.90
C PRO A 30 -17.43 11.83 4.25
N ASN A 31 -17.97 13.04 4.32
CA ASN A 31 -18.06 13.78 5.58
C ASN A 31 -19.12 13.13 6.49
N SER A 32 -18.72 12.07 7.19
CA SER A 32 -19.52 11.32 8.16
C SER A 32 -18.62 10.86 9.29
N ILE A 33 -19.10 10.95 10.52
CA ILE A 33 -18.33 10.53 11.71
C ILE A 33 -18.09 9.02 11.75
N ASP A 34 -18.96 8.25 11.09
CA ASP A 34 -18.90 6.78 11.08
C ASP A 34 -18.09 6.23 9.90
N SER A 35 -17.51 7.09 9.06
CA SER A 35 -16.74 6.67 7.88
C SER A 35 -15.28 7.12 7.98
N MET A 36 -14.38 6.15 7.91
CA MET A 36 -12.97 6.40 7.73
C MET A 36 -12.49 5.56 6.56
N SER A 37 -11.99 6.20 5.52
CA SER A 37 -11.35 5.52 4.41
C SER A 37 -10.28 6.41 3.77
N ALA A 38 -9.19 5.76 3.36
CA ALA A 38 -8.03 6.43 2.80
C ALA A 38 -7.32 5.52 1.79
N ILE A 39 -6.70 6.15 0.81
CA ILE A 39 -5.71 5.52 -0.04
C ILE A 39 -4.32 6.04 0.32
N HIS A 40 -3.37 5.12 0.47
CA HIS A 40 -1.97 5.43 0.76
C HIS A 40 -1.07 4.78 -0.28
N CYS A 41 -0.42 5.60 -1.09
CA CYS A 41 0.51 5.17 -2.12
C CYS A 41 1.94 5.56 -1.74
N LYS A 42 2.87 4.61 -1.88
CA LYS A 42 4.29 4.76 -1.54
C LYS A 42 5.17 4.14 -2.61
N ILE A 43 6.29 4.80 -2.89
CA ILE A 43 7.40 4.22 -3.64
C ILE A 43 8.66 4.47 -2.83
N TYR A 44 9.33 3.39 -2.45
CA TYR A 44 10.59 3.42 -1.70
C TYR A 44 11.78 3.55 -2.65
N THR A 45 12.91 4.04 -2.15
CA THR A 45 14.12 4.22 -2.98
C THR A 45 14.67 2.94 -3.58
N ASP A 46 14.42 1.81 -2.90
CA ASP A 46 14.78 0.46 -3.35
C ASP A 46 13.91 -0.06 -4.51
N GLY A 47 12.87 0.68 -4.90
CA GLY A 47 11.94 0.29 -5.95
C GLY A 47 10.69 -0.42 -5.43
N LYS A 48 10.51 -0.62 -4.12
CA LYS A 48 9.25 -1.18 -3.62
C LYS A 48 8.10 -0.19 -3.82
N ALA A 49 7.05 -0.60 -4.54
CA ALA A 49 5.83 0.17 -4.71
C ALA A 49 4.68 -0.45 -3.90
N ILE A 50 3.89 0.39 -3.23
CA ILE A 50 2.72 -0.03 -2.46
C ILE A 50 1.57 0.93 -2.73
N ALA A 51 0.40 0.40 -3.07
CA ALA A 51 -0.88 1.10 -3.00
C ALA A 51 -1.76 0.38 -1.98
N ARG A 52 -2.24 1.10 -0.98
CA ARG A 52 -3.12 0.54 0.06
C ARG A 52 -4.42 1.32 0.10
N LEU A 53 -5.53 0.62 -0.03
CA LEU A 53 -6.86 1.13 0.27
C LEU A 53 -7.25 0.60 1.66
N SER A 54 -7.68 1.48 2.56
CA SER A 54 -8.11 1.10 3.91
C SER A 54 -9.41 1.80 4.26
N ASP A 55 -10.26 1.10 5.02
CA ASP A 55 -11.41 1.67 5.71
C ASP A 55 -11.35 1.38 7.22
N CYS A 56 -12.44 1.62 7.96
CA CYS A 56 -12.53 1.32 9.39
C CYS A 56 -12.54 -0.18 9.70
N HIS A 57 -12.80 -1.05 8.72
CA HIS A 57 -12.93 -2.50 8.91
C HIS A 57 -11.71 -3.27 8.43
N GLY A 58 -10.97 -2.75 7.44
CA GLY A 58 -9.87 -3.48 6.85
C GLY A 58 -9.04 -2.70 5.85
N SER A 59 -8.14 -3.43 5.18
CA SER A 59 -7.34 -2.85 4.11
C SER A 59 -6.96 -3.87 3.04
N ILE A 60 -6.93 -3.41 1.80
CA ILE A 60 -6.38 -4.14 0.65
C ILE A 60 -5.06 -3.47 0.29
N ARG A 61 -4.07 -4.28 -0.06
CA ARG A 61 -2.73 -3.80 -0.44
C ARG A 61 -2.30 -4.45 -1.74
N TRP A 62 -2.01 -3.62 -2.73
CA TRP A 62 -1.22 -4.01 -3.90
C TRP A 62 0.22 -3.62 -3.67
N HIS A 63 1.14 -4.52 -4.01
CA HIS A 63 2.55 -4.24 -3.95
C HIS A 63 3.29 -4.92 -5.09
N ASN A 64 4.36 -4.28 -5.54
CA ASN A 64 5.35 -4.91 -6.40
C ASN A 64 6.73 -4.33 -6.12
N GLN A 65 7.76 -5.03 -6.55
CA GLN A 65 9.11 -4.48 -6.63
C GLN A 65 9.25 -3.87 -8.02
N ILE A 66 9.28 -2.56 -8.22
CA ILE A 66 9.32 -1.94 -9.56
C ILE A 66 10.75 -1.63 -10.01
N THR A 67 11.65 -2.61 -9.84
CA THR A 67 13.08 -2.46 -10.14
C THR A 67 13.41 -2.70 -11.60
N ASN A 68 12.57 -3.45 -12.32
CA ASN A 68 12.69 -3.65 -13.75
C ASN A 68 11.40 -3.23 -14.51
N PRO A 69 11.46 -3.08 -15.85
CA PRO A 69 10.33 -2.63 -16.64
C PRO A 69 9.09 -3.53 -16.54
N HIS A 70 9.28 -4.85 -16.48
CA HIS A 70 8.17 -5.81 -16.43
C HIS A 70 7.40 -5.73 -15.11
N GLU A 71 8.10 -5.67 -13.97
CA GLU A 71 7.43 -5.53 -12.66
C GLU A 71 6.70 -4.19 -12.53
N LYS A 72 7.25 -3.15 -13.16
CA LYS A 72 6.60 -1.83 -13.24
C LYS A 72 5.31 -1.91 -14.05
N GLU A 73 5.33 -2.57 -15.20
CA GLU A 73 4.16 -2.79 -16.04
C GLU A 73 3.08 -3.59 -15.30
N GLU A 74 3.46 -4.68 -14.62
CA GLU A 74 2.54 -5.46 -13.80
C GLU A 74 1.88 -4.63 -12.68
N MET A 75 2.65 -3.74 -12.03
CA MET A 75 2.08 -2.85 -11.01
C MET A 75 1.10 -1.84 -11.62
N ILE A 76 1.39 -1.32 -12.82
CA ILE A 76 0.49 -0.41 -13.54
C ILE A 76 -0.80 -1.15 -13.91
N GLU A 77 -0.70 -2.33 -14.51
CA GLU A 77 -1.85 -3.14 -14.93
C GLU A 77 -2.76 -3.51 -13.74
N LYS A 78 -2.17 -3.91 -12.60
CA LYS A 78 -2.94 -4.16 -11.36
C LYS A 78 -3.75 -2.93 -10.94
N LEU A 79 -3.16 -1.74 -11.01
CA LEU A 79 -3.85 -0.51 -10.63
C LEU A 79 -4.95 -0.15 -11.63
N ASP A 80 -4.69 -0.28 -12.93
CA ASP A 80 -5.67 0.01 -13.97
C ASP A 80 -6.88 -0.93 -13.88
N ASN A 81 -6.65 -2.22 -13.66
CA ASN A 81 -7.72 -3.20 -13.47
C ASN A 81 -8.57 -2.86 -12.24
N VAL A 82 -7.95 -2.50 -11.11
CA VAL A 82 -8.69 -2.08 -9.91
C VAL A 82 -9.50 -0.82 -10.16
N ILE A 83 -8.95 0.17 -10.84
CA ILE A 83 -9.65 1.41 -11.18
C ILE A 83 -10.88 1.11 -12.06
N ASN A 84 -10.73 0.21 -13.04
CA ASN A 84 -11.82 -0.18 -13.92
C ASN A 84 -12.92 -0.91 -13.16
N GLU A 85 -12.58 -1.90 -12.33
CA GLU A 85 -13.57 -2.63 -11.52
C GLU A 85 -14.30 -1.72 -10.53
N LEU A 86 -13.60 -0.78 -9.88
CA LEU A 86 -14.23 0.19 -8.99
C LEU A 86 -15.17 1.14 -9.73
N LYS A 87 -14.84 1.54 -10.96
CA LYS A 87 -15.74 2.34 -11.82
C LYS A 87 -16.97 1.54 -12.23
N THR A 88 -16.78 0.28 -12.63
CA THR A 88 -17.88 -0.64 -12.98
C THR A 88 -18.84 -0.80 -11.80
N PHE A 89 -18.30 -1.09 -10.60
CA PHE A 89 -19.10 -1.23 -9.40
C PHE A 89 -19.83 0.07 -9.03
N LYS A 90 -19.16 1.23 -9.15
CA LYS A 90 -19.81 2.53 -8.95
C LYS A 90 -20.97 2.73 -9.93
N ASN A 91 -20.75 2.47 -11.23
CA ASN A 91 -21.79 2.61 -12.25
C ASN A 91 -22.98 1.68 -11.96
N TYR A 92 -22.72 0.46 -11.49
CA TYR A 92 -23.75 -0.47 -11.05
C TYR A 92 -24.55 0.09 -9.87
N ILE A 93 -23.91 0.70 -8.85
CA ILE A 93 -24.64 1.35 -7.74
C ILE A 93 -25.50 2.52 -8.24
N GLN A 94 -25.01 3.29 -9.21
CA GLN A 94 -25.70 4.49 -9.70
C GLN A 94 -26.89 4.19 -10.61
N ASN A 95 -26.78 3.15 -11.44
CA ASN A 95 -27.76 2.82 -12.48
C ASN A 95 -28.53 1.52 -12.18
N GLY A 96 -28.04 0.72 -11.24
CA GLY A 96 -28.69 -0.47 -10.71
C GLY A 96 -29.65 -0.08 -9.59
N ASN A 97 -30.79 0.48 -9.99
CA ASN A 97 -32.07 0.42 -9.30
C ASN A 97 -33.17 0.35 -10.37
#